data_AF-A0A534RQC4-F1
#
_entry.id   AF-A0A534RQC4-F1
#
_cell.length_a   1.000
_cell.length_b   1.000
_cell.length_c   1.000
_cell.angle_alpha   90.00
_cell.angle_beta   90.00
_cell.angle_gamma   90.00
#
_symmetry.space_group_name_H-M   'P 1'
#
loop_
_entity.id
_entity.type
_entity.pdbx_description
1 polymer ?
#
loop_
_entity_poly.entity_id
_entity_poly.type
_entity_poly.pdbx_seq_one_letter_code
_entity_poly.pdbx_strand_id
1 'polypeptide(L)'
;MPQLYSKYVFGDITTARLFYADVADMIAKDDGDHLSLAAVHELQVVFDSPYDNPDQGLVNRRLFDIVADEYTNKGGDAPGSSVLPGSATVTSGNDPDGIPYGGGRADIRLAVGGDGELYVLS
;
A
#
# COMPACT_ATOMS: atom_id res chain seq x y z
N MET A 1 6.35 15.81 1.17
CA MET A 1 5.19 15.54 2.06
C MET A 1 5.56 15.81 3.53
N PRO A 2 5.33 17.02 4.06
CA PRO A 2 5.75 17.38 5.43
C PRO A 2 5.10 16.55 6.55
N GLN A 3 3.89 16.02 6.31
CA GLN A 3 3.14 15.25 7.32
C GLN A 3 3.77 13.89 7.65
N LEU A 4 4.68 13.40 6.81
CA LEU A 4 5.39 12.13 7.02
C LEU A 4 6.77 12.32 7.66
N TYR A 5 7.16 13.56 7.98
CA TYR A 5 8.39 13.79 8.71
C TYR A 5 8.31 13.14 10.10
N SER A 6 9.44 12.55 10.51
CA SER A 6 9.56 11.76 11.75
C SER A 6 8.66 10.52 11.82
N LYS A 7 8.14 10.04 10.68
CA LYS A 7 7.47 8.75 10.56
C LYS A 7 8.37 7.72 9.89
N TYR A 8 8.33 6.49 10.35
CA TYR A 8 8.90 5.35 9.65
C TYR A 8 7.81 4.70 8.82
N VAL A 9 7.88 4.84 7.49
CA VAL A 9 6.86 4.35 6.55
C VAL A 9 7.32 3.02 5.95
N PHE A 10 6.44 2.03 5.92
CA PHE A 10 6.71 0.70 5.38
C PHE A 10 5.43 0.11 4.75
N GLY A 11 5.57 -1.01 4.04
CA GLY A 11 4.44 -1.63 3.34
C GLY A 11 4.41 -3.15 3.49
N ASP A 12 3.24 -3.72 3.24
CA ASP A 12 3.02 -5.15 3.09
C ASP A 12 3.32 -5.57 1.64
N ILE A 13 4.19 -6.57 1.50
CA ILE A 13 4.72 -7.05 0.22
C ILE A 13 3.67 -7.75 -0.67
N THR A 14 2.51 -8.12 -0.14
CA THR A 14 1.50 -8.89 -0.85
C THR A 14 0.21 -8.11 -1.09
N THR A 15 -0.20 -7.30 -0.12
CA THR A 15 -1.46 -6.55 -0.15
C THR A 15 -1.29 -5.10 -0.57
N ALA A 16 -0.04 -4.63 -0.73
CA ALA A 16 0.30 -3.22 -0.98
C ALA A 16 -0.25 -2.23 0.07
N ARG A 17 -0.61 -2.70 1.26
CA ARG A 17 -1.02 -1.80 2.35
C ARG A 17 0.19 -1.05 2.87
N LEU A 18 -0.01 0.23 3.17
CA LEU A 18 1.03 1.12 3.69
C LEU A 18 0.77 1.39 5.17
N PHE A 19 1.84 1.44 5.93
CA PHE A 19 1.80 1.67 7.35
C PHE A 19 2.87 2.69 7.76
N TYR A 20 2.65 3.32 8.90
CA TYR A 20 3.68 4.10 9.56
C TYR A 20 3.69 3.88 11.06
N ALA A 21 4.86 4.12 11.65
CA ALA A 21 5.04 4.30 13.08
C ALA A 21 5.74 5.64 13.34
N ASP A 22 5.53 6.21 14.53
CA ASP A 22 6.27 7.36 14.99
C ASP A 22 7.71 6.97 15.36
N VAL A 23 8.72 7.64 14.78
CA VAL A 23 10.14 7.33 15.07
C VAL A 23 10.45 7.53 16.55
N ALA A 24 9.88 8.55 17.18
CA ALA A 24 10.06 8.79 18.62
C ALA A 24 9.49 7.64 19.47
N ASP A 25 8.35 7.07 19.08
CA ASP A 25 7.75 5.92 19.76
C ASP A 25 8.61 4.66 19.54
N MET A 26 9.08 4.43 18.31
CA MET A 26 10.03 3.35 18.02
C MET A 26 11.30 3.42 18.88
N ILE A 27 11.89 4.60 19.03
CA ILE A 27 13.07 4.80 19.89
C ILE A 27 12.74 4.57 21.36
N ALA A 28 11.58 5.03 21.84
CA ALA A 28 11.15 4.82 23.21
C ALA A 28 10.88 3.35 23.54
N LYS A 29 10.55 2.55 22.51
CA LYS A 29 10.26 1.11 22.59
C LYS A 29 11.46 0.22 22.26
N ASP A 30 12.59 0.81 21.87
CA ASP A 30 13.88 0.12 21.78
C ASP A 30 14.50 -0.03 23.18
N ASP A 31 13.78 -0.74 24.05
CA ASP A 31 14.07 -0.89 25.48
C ASP A 31 14.63 -2.28 25.84
N GLY A 32 14.83 -3.15 24.84
CA GLY A 32 15.28 -4.53 25.00
C GLY A 32 14.17 -5.55 25.29
N ASP A 33 12.91 -5.12 25.46
CA ASP A 33 11.74 -5.99 25.57
C ASP A 33 11.06 -6.16 24.21
N HIS A 34 11.12 -7.36 23.64
CA HIS A 34 10.50 -7.68 22.35
C HIS A 34 8.96 -7.62 22.32
N LEU A 35 8.29 -7.44 23.47
CA LEU A 35 6.85 -7.22 23.55
C LEU A 35 6.48 -5.73 23.58
N SER A 36 7.46 -4.84 23.79
CA SER A 36 7.30 -3.39 23.77
C SER A 36 7.32 -2.92 22.32
N LEU A 37 6.14 -2.70 21.73
CA LEU A 37 6.02 -2.30 20.32
C LEU A 37 5.49 -0.87 20.18
N ALA A 38 6.05 -0.14 19.21
CA ALA A 38 5.50 1.14 18.77
C ALA A 38 4.14 0.95 18.10
N ALA A 39 3.27 1.94 18.20
CA ALA A 39 1.98 1.91 17.54
C ALA A 39 2.15 1.92 16.01
N VAL A 40 1.49 0.98 15.34
CA VAL A 40 1.43 0.90 13.88
C VAL A 40 0.09 1.44 13.40
N HIS A 41 0.15 2.37 12.46
CA HIS A 41 -1.01 3.02 11.86
C HIS A 41 -1.02 2.75 10.36
N GLU A 42 -2.21 2.53 9.78
CA GLU A 42 -2.35 2.41 8.34
C GLU A 42 -2.37 3.79 7.67
N LEU A 43 -1.69 3.88 6.53
CA LEU A 43 -1.64 5.07 5.69
C LEU A 43 -2.55 4.87 4.48
N GLN A 44 -3.52 5.77 4.33
CA GLN A 44 -4.47 5.76 3.22
C GLN A 44 -3.92 6.57 2.04
N VAL A 45 -4.24 6.13 0.82
CA VAL A 45 -3.81 6.78 -0.42
C VAL A 45 -5.03 7.40 -1.10
N VAL A 46 -4.86 8.64 -1.56
CA VAL A 46 -5.76 9.27 -2.52
C VAL A 46 -5.15 9.16 -3.91
N PHE A 47 -5.97 8.82 -4.90
CA PHE A 47 -5.54 8.62 -6.27
C PHE A 47 -6.51 9.29 -7.23
N ASP A 48 -5.95 9.94 -8.25
CA ASP A 48 -6.68 10.55 -9.36
C ASP A 48 -6.43 9.66 -10.58
N SER A 49 -7.44 8.88 -10.96
CA SER A 49 -7.26 7.82 -11.95
C SER A 49 -7.32 8.39 -13.36
N PRO A 50 -6.40 8.05 -14.26
CA PRO A 50 -6.50 8.45 -15.66
C PRO A 50 -7.60 7.70 -16.43
N TYR A 51 -8.27 6.72 -15.81
CA TYR A 51 -9.24 5.83 -16.45
C TYR A 51 -10.68 6.00 -15.93
N ASP A 52 -10.94 6.95 -15.03
CA ASP A 52 -12.29 7.24 -14.56
C ASP A 52 -12.86 8.53 -15.21
N ASN A 53 -13.90 9.11 -14.61
CA ASN A 53 -14.45 10.37 -15.10
C ASN A 53 -13.42 11.49 -14.85
N PRO A 54 -13.02 12.27 -15.87
CA PRO A 54 -12.02 13.32 -15.72
C PRO A 54 -12.36 14.39 -14.66
N ASP A 55 -13.62 14.52 -14.26
CA ASP A 55 -14.06 15.45 -13.20
C ASP A 55 -14.10 14.80 -11.79
N GLN A 56 -13.77 13.51 -11.64
CA GLN A 56 -13.82 12.79 -10.36
C GLN A 56 -12.74 13.27 -9.38
N GLY A 57 -11.53 13.51 -9.87
CA GLY A 57 -10.38 13.94 -9.07
C GLY A 57 -9.91 12.92 -8.04
N LEU A 58 -9.17 13.40 -7.03
CA LEU A 58 -8.56 12.57 -5.98
C LEU A 58 -9.61 11.87 -5.10
N VAL A 59 -9.56 10.55 -5.04
CA VAL A 59 -10.41 9.73 -4.15
C VAL A 59 -9.61 8.70 -3.36
N ASN A 60 -10.08 8.34 -2.17
CA ASN A 60 -9.47 7.27 -1.37
C ASN A 60 -9.55 5.94 -2.13
N ARG A 61 -8.41 5.29 -2.31
CA ARG A 61 -8.30 4.02 -3.04
C ARG A 61 -7.30 3.11 -2.33
N ARG A 62 -7.61 1.81 -2.29
CA ARG A 62 -6.64 0.81 -1.87
C ARG A 62 -5.55 0.72 -2.95
N LEU A 63 -4.29 0.72 -2.52
CA LEU A 63 -3.17 0.64 -3.47
C LEU A 63 -3.21 -0.67 -4.28
N PHE A 64 -3.69 -1.77 -3.69
CA PHE A 64 -3.93 -3.02 -4.39
C PHE A 64 -4.85 -2.85 -5.62
N ASP A 65 -5.96 -2.13 -5.45
CA ASP A 65 -6.93 -1.91 -6.55
C ASP A 65 -6.36 -0.97 -7.61
N ILE A 66 -5.57 0.03 -7.21
CA ILE A 66 -4.86 0.90 -8.16
C ILE A 66 -3.92 0.06 -9.03
N VAL A 67 -3.15 -0.84 -8.40
CA VAL A 67 -2.21 -1.71 -9.12
C VAL A 67 -2.94 -2.67 -10.05
N ALA A 68 -4.05 -3.27 -9.60
CA ALA A 68 -4.90 -4.13 -10.43
C ALA A 68 -5.45 -3.38 -11.65
N ASP A 69 -6.03 -2.20 -11.45
CA ASP A 69 -6.58 -1.39 -12.53
C ASP A 69 -5.50 -0.96 -13.53
N GLU A 70 -4.35 -0.46 -13.04
CA GLU A 70 -3.23 -0.05 -13.88
C GLU A 70 -2.66 -1.24 -14.67
N TYR A 71 -2.54 -2.41 -14.04
CA TYR A 71 -2.08 -3.64 -14.69
C TYR A 71 -3.03 -4.03 -15.84
N THR A 72 -4.34 -4.11 -15.58
CA THR A 72 -5.34 -4.45 -16.59
C THR A 72 -5.39 -3.42 -17.72
N ASN A 73 -5.40 -2.13 -17.41
CA ASN A 73 -5.44 -1.07 -18.44
C ASN A 73 -4.18 -1.04 -19.31
N LYS A 74 -3.04 -1.54 -18.82
CA LYS A 74 -1.81 -1.73 -19.60
C LYS A 74 -1.79 -3.05 -20.40
N GLY A 75 -2.90 -3.76 -20.47
CA GLY A 75 -3.04 -5.03 -21.20
C GLY A 75 -2.53 -6.25 -20.43
N GLY A 76 -2.39 -6.13 -19.11
CA GLY A 76 -2.06 -7.25 -18.23
C GLY A 76 -3.15 -8.32 -18.24
N ASP A 77 -2.72 -9.59 -18.19
CA ASP A 77 -3.59 -10.77 -18.18
C ASP A 77 -3.22 -11.63 -16.97
N ALA A 78 -4.01 -11.52 -15.90
CA ALA A 78 -3.80 -12.28 -14.68
C ALA A 78 -4.30 -13.72 -14.85
N PRO A 79 -3.53 -14.74 -14.45
CA PRO A 79 -3.90 -16.13 -14.68
C PRO A 79 -5.11 -16.56 -13.83
N GLY A 80 -6.03 -17.29 -14.47
CA GLY A 80 -7.19 -17.91 -13.82
C GLY A 80 -8.27 -16.90 -13.46
N SER A 81 -8.76 -16.96 -12.22
CA SER A 81 -9.78 -16.04 -11.68
C SER A 81 -9.18 -14.92 -10.81
N SER A 82 -7.86 -14.70 -10.90
CA SER A 82 -7.16 -13.69 -10.09
C SER A 82 -7.22 -12.32 -10.74
N VAL A 83 -7.18 -11.24 -9.96
CA VAL A 83 -7.10 -9.86 -10.51
C VAL A 83 -5.65 -9.40 -10.77
N LEU A 84 -4.69 -10.00 -10.07
CA LEU A 84 -3.25 -9.76 -10.26
C LEU A 84 -2.48 -11.08 -10.43
N PRO A 85 -1.31 -11.08 -11.10
CA PRO A 85 -0.43 -12.23 -11.15
C PRO A 85 0.25 -12.49 -9.79
N GLY A 86 0.85 -13.68 -9.65
CA GLY A 86 1.55 -14.11 -8.44
C GLY A 86 0.61 -14.72 -7.41
N SER A 87 0.94 -15.90 -6.89
CA SER A 87 0.09 -16.58 -5.90
C SER A 87 0.37 -16.05 -4.49
N ALA A 88 -0.69 -15.67 -3.76
CA ALA A 88 -0.65 -15.35 -2.34
C ALA A 88 -1.96 -15.71 -1.66
N THR A 89 -1.89 -16.45 -0.54
CA THR A 89 -3.08 -16.88 0.21
C THR A 89 -3.79 -15.70 0.89
N VAL A 90 -3.06 -14.66 1.28
CA VAL A 90 -3.59 -13.49 2.02
C VAL A 90 -4.52 -12.63 1.18
N THR A 91 -4.36 -12.63 -0.14
CA THR A 91 -5.20 -11.89 -1.10
C THR A 91 -6.30 -12.77 -1.72
N SER A 92 -6.45 -14.03 -1.28
CA SER A 92 -7.57 -14.88 -1.71
C SER A 92 -8.88 -14.57 -0.96
N GLY A 93 -8.83 -13.74 0.08
CA GLY A 93 -9.97 -13.35 0.89
C GLY A 93 -10.27 -11.86 0.82
N ASN A 94 -10.78 -11.32 1.93
CA ASN A 94 -11.09 -9.91 2.09
C ASN A 94 -10.01 -9.19 2.89
N ASP A 95 -9.87 -7.89 2.69
CA ASP A 95 -9.11 -7.02 3.58
C ASP A 95 -9.82 -6.84 4.94
N PRO A 96 -9.20 -6.16 5.92
CA PRO A 96 -9.84 -5.92 7.22
C PRO A 96 -11.15 -5.13 7.17
N ASP A 97 -11.41 -4.38 6.10
CA ASP A 97 -12.66 -3.63 5.89
C ASP A 97 -13.73 -4.47 5.17
N GLY A 98 -13.42 -5.74 4.88
CA GLY A 98 -14.35 -6.70 4.27
C GLY A 98 -14.41 -6.63 2.75
N ILE A 99 -13.51 -5.89 2.09
CA ILE A 99 -13.48 -5.74 0.64
C ILE A 99 -12.61 -6.85 0.03
N PRO A 100 -13.13 -7.65 -0.94
CA PRO A 100 -12.36 -8.71 -1.58
C PRO A 100 -11.09 -8.19 -2.26
N TYR A 101 -9.99 -8.93 -2.15
CA TYR A 101 -8.79 -8.68 -2.97
C TYR A 101 -8.91 -9.32 -4.35
N GLY A 102 -9.50 -10.50 -4.46
CA GLY A 102 -9.66 -11.20 -5.74
C GLY A 102 -8.42 -11.98 -6.20
N GLY A 103 -7.41 -12.18 -5.35
CA GLY A 103 -6.21 -12.99 -5.64
C GLY A 103 -5.11 -12.23 -6.39
N GLY A 104 -3.88 -12.75 -6.32
CA GLY A 104 -2.72 -12.10 -6.90
C GLY A 104 -1.81 -11.43 -5.87
N ARG A 105 -0.78 -10.70 -6.31
CA ARG A 105 0.06 -9.88 -5.44
C ARG A 105 0.23 -8.49 -6.02
N ALA A 106 0.18 -7.49 -5.14
CA ALA A 106 0.61 -6.13 -5.45
C ALA A 106 1.94 -5.88 -4.72
N ASP A 107 3.04 -6.07 -5.44
CA ASP A 107 4.38 -5.87 -4.90
C ASP A 107 4.73 -4.39 -4.99
N ILE A 108 5.12 -3.79 -3.86
CA ILE A 108 5.45 -2.37 -3.80
C ILE A 108 6.85 -2.11 -3.28
N ARG A 109 7.43 -0.99 -3.70
CA ARG A 109 8.70 -0.46 -3.19
C ARG A 109 8.52 1.01 -2.84
N LEU A 110 9.11 1.38 -1.70
CA LEU A 110 9.20 2.77 -1.27
C LEU A 110 10.59 3.31 -1.63
N ALA A 111 10.63 4.52 -2.18
CA ALA A 111 11.87 5.22 -2.51
C ALA A 111 11.76 6.70 -2.19
N VAL A 112 12.84 7.33 -1.75
CA VAL A 112 12.91 8.79 -1.59
C VAL A 112 13.62 9.37 -2.80
N GLY A 113 12.98 10.34 -3.46
CA GLY A 113 13.54 11.04 -4.62
C GLY A 113 14.56 12.12 -4.24
N GLY A 114 15.25 12.66 -5.23
CA GLY A 114 16.19 13.77 -5.04
C GLY A 114 15.51 15.10 -4.66
N ASP A 115 14.19 15.18 -4.81
CA ASP A 115 13.32 16.27 -4.35
C ASP A 115 12.86 16.10 -2.89
N GLY A 116 13.23 15.00 -2.24
CA GLY A 116 12.86 14.70 -0.86
C GLY A 116 11.43 14.17 -0.70
N GLU A 117 10.74 13.84 -1.80
CA GLU A 117 9.42 13.22 -1.77
C GLU A 117 9.51 11.69 -1.67
N LEU A 118 8.48 11.08 -1.10
CA LEU A 118 8.33 9.63 -0.98
C LEU A 118 7.54 9.11 -2.19
N TYR A 119 8.13 8.15 -2.89
CA TYR A 119 7.55 7.49 -4.05
C TYR A 119 7.19 6.05 -3.73
N VAL A 120 6.07 5.62 -4.28
CA VAL A 120 5.63 4.24 -4.29
C VAL A 120 5.77 3.71 -5.71
N LEU A 121 6.45 2.58 -5.88
CA LEU A 121 6.66 1.90 -7.16
C LEU A 121 6.02 0.52 -7.07
N SER A 122 5.31 0.10 -8.12
CA SER A 122 4.69 -1.22 -8.24
C SER A 122 4.89 -1.76 -9.65
#